data_AF-A0A4R3IZ16-F1
#
_entry.id   AF-A0A4R3IZ16-F1
#
_cell.length_a   1.000
_cell.length_b   1.000
_cell.length_c   1.000
_cell.angle_alpha   90.00
_cell.angle_beta   90.00
_cell.angle_gamma   90.00
#
_symmetry.space_group_name_H-M   'P 1'
#
loop_
_entity.id
_entity.type
_entity.pdbx_description
1 polymer ?
#
loop_
_entity_poly.entity_id
_entity_poly.type
_entity_poly.pdbx_seq_one_letter_code
_entity_poly.pdbx_strand_id
1 'polypeptide(L)'
;MNKASKRWNMLRHSVLERTRREVIEPFGPLYLIFLGTSVFYLIGLGRLSLAQQTAEYSVLATVMIFAIAAAGLALPFLTGAVLTLRAADRKLERLQRG
;
A
#
# COMPACT_ATOMS: atom_id res chain seq x y z
N MET A 1 3.87 -11.96 -41.83
CA MET A 1 4.22 -11.50 -40.47
C MET A 1 5.66 -11.01 -40.43
N ASN A 2 5.88 -9.75 -40.09
CA ASN A 2 7.19 -9.09 -40.22
C ASN A 2 8.09 -9.41 -39.00
N LYS A 3 9.29 -10.00 -39.21
CA LYS A 3 10.19 -10.46 -38.11
C LYS A 3 10.56 -9.34 -37.12
N ALA A 4 10.57 -8.09 -37.57
CA ALA A 4 10.84 -6.92 -36.73
C ALA A 4 9.81 -6.73 -35.60
N SER A 5 8.53 -7.03 -35.83
CA SER A 5 7.49 -6.88 -34.80
C SER A 5 7.60 -7.94 -33.70
N LYS A 6 8.07 -9.15 -34.04
CA LYS A 6 8.25 -10.24 -33.07
C LYS A 6 9.39 -9.95 -32.09
N ARG A 7 10.50 -9.41 -32.59
CA ARG A 7 11.67 -9.02 -31.76
C ARG A 7 11.36 -7.79 -30.89
N TRP A 8 10.60 -6.83 -31.42
CA TRP A 8 10.11 -5.69 -30.65
C TRP A 8 9.19 -6.12 -29.50
N ASN A 9 8.23 -7.02 -29.76
CA ASN A 9 7.35 -7.53 -28.72
C ASN A 9 8.11 -8.32 -27.65
N MET A 10 9.10 -9.13 -28.02
CA MET A 10 9.96 -9.83 -27.04
C MET A 10 10.75 -8.86 -26.16
N LEU A 11 11.38 -7.84 -26.75
CA LEU A 11 12.16 -6.85 -26.02
C LEU A 11 11.27 -6.01 -25.07
N ARG A 12 10.09 -5.63 -25.55
CA ARG A 12 9.09 -4.94 -24.74
C ARG A 12 8.66 -5.81 -23.56
N HIS A 13 8.33 -7.08 -23.81
CA HIS A 13 7.88 -7.97 -22.75
C HIS A 13 8.94 -8.17 -21.66
N SER A 14 10.21 -8.38 -22.06
CA SER A 14 11.31 -8.59 -21.11
C SER A 14 11.62 -7.34 -20.29
N VAL A 15 11.54 -6.14 -20.87
CA VAL A 15 11.72 -4.88 -20.14
C VAL A 15 10.57 -4.67 -19.15
N LEU A 16 9.31 -4.90 -19.56
CA LEU A 16 8.14 -4.77 -18.68
C LEU A 16 8.18 -5.77 -17.51
N GLU A 17 8.62 -7.00 -17.77
CA GLU A 17 8.75 -8.03 -16.74
C GLU A 17 9.89 -7.73 -15.76
N ARG A 18 10.98 -7.15 -16.25
CA ARG A 18 12.08 -6.66 -15.41
C ARG A 18 11.64 -5.49 -14.54
N THR A 19 10.93 -4.50 -15.10
CA THR A 19 10.36 -3.38 -14.32
C THR A 19 9.37 -3.88 -13.26
N ARG A 20 8.56 -4.89 -13.57
CA ARG A 20 7.65 -5.50 -12.59
C ARG A 20 8.40 -6.15 -11.43
N ARG A 21 9.43 -6.94 -11.71
CA ARG A 21 10.26 -7.58 -10.67
C ARG A 21 11.07 -6.57 -9.86
N GLU A 22 11.71 -5.61 -10.51
CA GLU A 22 12.59 -4.66 -9.84
C GLU A 22 11.84 -3.53 -9.13
N VAL A 23 10.64 -3.14 -9.61
CA VAL A 23 9.89 -2.02 -9.05
C VAL A 23 8.70 -2.49 -8.22
N ILE A 24 7.89 -3.45 -8.67
CA ILE A 24 6.61 -3.77 -7.99
C ILE A 24 6.80 -4.80 -6.87
N GLU A 25 7.61 -5.82 -7.12
CA GLU A 25 7.92 -6.88 -6.16
C GLU A 25 8.47 -6.36 -4.82
N PRO A 26 9.40 -5.37 -4.77
CA PRO A 26 9.88 -4.82 -3.50
C PRO A 26 8.84 -3.97 -2.76
N PHE A 27 7.76 -3.52 -3.42
CA PHE A 27 6.67 -2.79 -2.76
C PHE A 27 5.51 -3.70 -2.30
N GLY A 28 5.59 -5.01 -2.51
CA GLY A 28 4.66 -5.99 -1.93
C GLY A 28 4.46 -5.82 -0.40
N PRO A 29 5.52 -5.62 0.40
CA PRO A 29 5.42 -5.37 1.84
C PRO A 29 4.65 -4.10 2.20
N LEU A 30 4.59 -3.12 1.30
CA LEU A 30 3.90 -1.85 1.53
C LEU A 30 2.39 -2.05 1.70
N TYR A 31 1.81 -3.02 0.99
CA TYR A 31 0.42 -3.44 1.18
C TYR A 31 0.18 -4.07 2.55
N LEU A 32 1.12 -4.88 3.04
CA LEU A 32 1.03 -5.48 4.37
C LEU A 32 1.14 -4.43 5.48
N ILE A 33 2.06 -3.47 5.33
CA ILE A 33 2.20 -2.33 6.25
C ILE A 33 0.91 -1.50 6.24
N PHE A 34 0.38 -1.17 5.06
CA PHE A 34 -0.87 -0.44 4.95
C PHE A 34 -2.05 -1.17 5.59
N LEU A 35 -2.16 -2.48 5.38
CA LEU A 35 -3.21 -3.30 5.99
C LEU A 35 -3.05 -3.35 7.51
N GLY A 36 -1.83 -3.58 8.00
CA GLY A 36 -1.51 -3.59 9.43
C GLY A 36 -1.84 -2.26 10.11
N THR A 37 -1.40 -1.13 9.53
CA THR A 37 -1.70 0.21 10.03
C THR A 37 -3.21 0.50 9.99
N SER A 38 -3.91 0.06 8.94
CA SER A 38 -5.37 0.24 8.83
C SER A 38 -6.13 -0.54 9.89
N VAL A 39 -5.80 -1.81 10.09
CA VAL A 39 -6.43 -2.65 11.12
C VAL A 39 -6.13 -2.11 12.51
N PHE A 40 -4.87 -1.75 12.78
CA PHE A 40 -4.47 -1.14 14.04
C PHE A 40 -5.24 0.15 14.32
N TYR A 41 -5.35 1.04 13.32
CA TYR A 41 -6.11 2.28 13.44
C TYR A 41 -7.60 2.02 13.70
N LEU A 42 -8.24 1.10 12.97
CA LEU A 42 -9.67 0.81 13.15
C LEU A 42 -9.97 0.17 14.51
N ILE A 43 -9.13 -0.77 14.97
CA ILE A 43 -9.27 -1.36 16.31
C ILE A 43 -9.06 -0.28 17.37
N GLY A 44 -8.05 0.56 17.22
CA GLY A 44 -7.74 1.64 18.14
C GLY A 44 -8.85 2.70 18.19
N LEU A 45 -9.36 3.12 17.05
CA LEU A 45 -10.47 4.06 16.94
C LEU A 45 -11.75 3.47 17.53
N GLY A 46 -12.06 2.21 17.25
CA GLY A 46 -13.19 1.50 17.84
C GLY A 46 -13.07 1.43 19.36
N ARG A 47 -11.89 1.06 19.88
CA ARG A 47 -11.61 1.06 21.32
C ARG A 47 -11.78 2.45 21.93
N LEU A 48 -11.26 3.52 21.32
CA LEU A 48 -11.44 4.88 21.82
C LEU A 48 -12.91 5.31 21.83
N SER A 49 -13.61 5.07 20.73
CA SER A 49 -15.00 5.49 20.56
C SER A 49 -15.95 4.75 21.50
N LEU A 50 -15.68 3.48 21.82
CA LEU A 50 -16.48 2.69 22.76
C LEU A 50 -16.03 2.89 24.22
N ALA A 51 -14.74 3.12 24.49
CA ALA A 51 -14.21 3.29 25.85
C ALA A 51 -14.39 4.71 26.42
N GLN A 52 -14.92 5.65 25.63
CA GLN A 52 -15.21 7.03 26.04
C GLN A 52 -16.17 7.11 27.24
N GLN A 53 -16.82 6.01 27.65
CA GLN A 53 -17.68 5.93 28.82
C GLN A 53 -16.99 5.41 30.11
N THR A 54 -15.79 4.80 30.05
CA THR A 54 -15.25 4.04 31.21
C THR A 54 -13.73 4.12 31.40
N ALA A 55 -13.01 5.04 30.76
CA ALA A 55 -11.55 5.06 30.84
C ALA A 55 -11.02 5.76 32.10
N GLU A 56 -10.53 4.99 33.06
CA GLU A 56 -9.61 5.48 34.10
C GLU A 56 -8.34 6.02 33.44
N TYR A 57 -7.87 7.19 33.88
CA TYR A 57 -6.68 7.84 33.34
C TYR A 57 -5.43 6.98 33.61
N SER A 58 -4.90 6.36 32.56
CA SER A 58 -3.68 5.55 32.59
C SER A 58 -2.68 6.05 31.54
N VAL A 59 -1.40 6.11 31.90
CA VAL A 59 -0.31 6.52 31.00
C VAL A 59 -0.27 5.64 29.74
N LEU A 60 -0.60 4.35 29.87
CA LEU A 60 -0.68 3.42 28.75
C LEU A 60 -1.77 3.83 27.74
N ALA A 61 -2.93 4.27 28.24
CA ALA A 61 -4.03 4.73 27.39
C ALA A 61 -3.62 5.98 26.62
N THR A 62 -2.93 6.93 27.26
CA THR A 62 -2.39 8.12 26.60
C THR A 62 -1.42 7.75 25.47
N VAL A 63 -0.47 6.85 25.72
CA VAL A 63 0.48 6.38 24.68
C VAL A 63 -0.27 5.70 23.52
N MET A 64 -1.29 4.89 23.82
CA MET A 64 -2.12 4.27 22.78
C MET A 64 -2.88 5.31 21.93
N ILE A 65 -3.45 6.34 22.55
CA ILE A 65 -4.15 7.43 21.82
C ILE A 65 -3.18 8.11 20.84
N PHE A 66 -1.97 8.46 21.29
CA PHE A 66 -0.95 9.06 20.42
C PHE A 66 -0.53 8.11 19.29
N ALA A 67 -0.37 6.81 19.56
CA ALA A 67 -0.04 5.82 18.53
C ALA A 67 -1.15 5.69 17.48
N ILE A 68 -2.42 5.71 17.90
CA ILE A 68 -3.58 5.66 17.01
C ILE A 68 -3.67 6.94 16.17
N ALA A 69 -3.44 8.11 16.78
CA ALA A 69 -3.40 9.38 16.06
C ALA A 69 -2.28 9.42 15.01
N ALA A 70 -1.08 8.94 15.35
CA ALA A 70 0.03 8.81 14.41
C ALA A 70 -0.28 7.84 13.26
N ALA A 71 -0.92 6.69 13.56
CA ALA A 71 -1.39 5.75 12.54
C ALA A 71 -2.42 6.42 11.61
N GLY A 72 -3.37 7.17 12.15
CA GLY A 72 -4.36 7.93 11.38
C GLY A 72 -3.73 8.96 10.44
N LEU A 73 -2.67 9.65 10.88
CA LEU A 73 -1.89 10.56 10.03
C LEU A 73 -1.07 9.82 8.97
N ALA A 74 -0.55 8.62 9.27
CA ALA A 74 0.24 7.84 8.32
C ALA A 74 -0.62 7.22 7.19
N LEU A 75 -1.88 6.89 7.47
CA LEU A 75 -2.80 6.27 6.51
C LEU A 75 -2.96 7.02 5.18
N PRO A 76 -3.17 8.35 5.12
CA PRO A 76 -3.29 9.06 3.84
C PRO A 76 -1.99 9.00 3.02
N PHE A 77 -0.82 9.08 3.66
CA PHE A 77 0.47 8.92 2.96
C PHE A 77 0.62 7.51 2.39
N LEU A 78 0.32 6.48 3.19
CA LEU A 78 0.36 5.09 2.74
C LEU A 78 -0.67 4.81 1.64
N THR A 79 -1.88 5.39 1.75
CA THR A 79 -2.91 5.28 0.72
C THR A 79 -2.43 5.88 -0.59
N GLY A 80 -1.82 7.07 -0.55
CA GLY A 80 -1.24 7.72 -1.74
C GLY A 80 -0.13 6.88 -2.39
N ALA A 81 0.75 6.30 -1.58
CA ALA A 81 1.81 5.41 -2.05
C ALA A 81 1.24 4.13 -2.70
N VAL A 82 0.27 3.48 -2.05
CA VAL A 82 -0.42 2.30 -2.56
C VAL A 82 -1.18 2.59 -3.86
N LEU A 83 -1.87 3.74 -3.95
CA LEU A 83 -2.62 4.12 -5.15
C LEU A 83 -1.68 4.41 -6.32
N THR A 84 -0.57 5.12 -6.07
CA THR A 84 0.45 5.38 -7.09
C THR A 84 1.05 4.08 -7.61
N LEU A 85 1.38 3.15 -6.71
CA LEU A 85 1.91 1.84 -7.07
C LEU A 85 0.89 1.03 -7.89
N ARG A 86 -0.38 1.02 -7.49
CA ARG A 86 -1.45 0.32 -8.21
C ARG A 86 -1.72 0.94 -9.59
N ALA A 87 -1.60 2.25 -9.72
CA ALA A 87 -1.72 2.94 -11.00
C ALA A 87 -0.54 2.59 -11.92
N ALA A 88 0.68 2.53 -11.38
CA ALA A 88 1.86 2.09 -12.11
C ALA A 88 1.73 0.64 -12.58
N ASP A 89 1.28 -0.27 -11.71
CA ASP A 89 1.05 -1.68 -12.04
C ASP A 89 0.01 -1.83 -13.15
N ARG A 90 -1.16 -1.18 -13.03
CA ARG A 90 -2.20 -1.18 -14.08
C ARG A 90 -1.70 -0.61 -15.41
N LYS A 91 -0.83 0.40 -15.37
CA LYS A 91 -0.26 0.99 -16.60
C LYS A 91 0.71 0.00 -17.26
N LEU A 92 1.52 -0.70 -16.47
CA LEU A 92 2.40 -1.77 -16.95
C LEU A 92 1.59 -2.95 -17.52
N GLU A 93 0.53 -3.40 -16.87
CA GLU A 93 -0.36 -4.46 -17.39
C GLU A 93 -0.97 -4.09 -18.75
N ARG A 94 -1.47 -2.85 -18.90
CA ARG A 94 -2.00 -2.37 -20.19
C ARG A 94 -0.94 -2.37 -21.28
N LEU A 95 0.31 -2.02 -20.93
CA LEU A 95 1.45 -2.05 -21.82
C LEU A 95 1.97 -3.47 -22.09
N GLN A 96 1.56 -4.50 -21.35
CA GLN A 96 1.87 -5.89 -21.70
C GLN A 96 0.79 -6.52 -22.60
N ARG A 97 -0.48 -6.08 -22.49
CA ARG A 97 -1.61 -6.68 -23.23
C ARG A 97 -1.85 -6.11 -24.63
N GLY A 98 -1.52 -4.85 -24.88
CA GLY A 98 -1.63 -4.21 -26.21
C GLY A 98 -0.32 -4.19 -26.94
#